data_AF-A0A813Q6S2-F1
#
_entry.id   AF-A0A813Q6S2-F1
#
_cell.length_a   1.000
_cell.length_b   1.000
_cell.length_c   1.000
_cell.angle_alpha   90.00
_cell.angle_beta   90.00
_cell.angle_gamma   90.00
#
_symmetry.space_group_name_H-M   'P 1'
#
loop_
_entity.id
_entity.type
_entity.pdbx_description
1 polymer ?
#
loop_
_entity_poly.entity_id
_entity_poly.type
_entity_poly.pdbx_seq_one_letter_code
_entity_poly.pdbx_strand_id
1 'polypeptide(L)'
;MKSGTPALSSLFEMIKENLKQFVYYPIPQTIEYMKCRLTRDKKGMQKGLFPIYYLHAEREDGKKFLILAAEKCRNKIGTSNYLISTDIIDLSLDGESSGKLRGNNLLGTEFTIFDNGVNPIRTSTDPEHHRREMAAIIYETNIFGFKGPRKITVLIPDIDNEHQRIEVQPRNEQESLIERWKRNDMKNILELHNKTPIWNEDSKSYILKFIDNRVTEASIKNFQIIRNCDDKTEDIVMQFGRVSDDMFTCDFRYPLCAMQAFGIALSSFNSRLGRE
;
A
#
# COMPACT_ATOMS: atom_id res chain seq x y z
N MET A 1 8.77 -30.50 -15.53
CA MET A 1 8.01 -30.59 -14.27
C MET A 1 7.14 -29.36 -14.18
N LYS A 2 5.80 -29.51 -14.23
CA LYS A 2 4.87 -28.39 -14.04
C LYS A 2 4.91 -28.04 -12.55
N SER A 3 5.53 -26.93 -12.17
CA SER A 3 5.40 -26.39 -10.81
C SER A 3 3.91 -26.19 -10.54
N GLY A 4 3.41 -26.80 -9.46
CA GLY A 4 2.00 -26.70 -9.10
C GLY A 4 1.63 -25.24 -8.90
N THR A 5 0.61 -24.78 -9.62
CA THR A 5 0.01 -23.46 -9.43
C THR A 5 -0.33 -23.26 -7.95
N PRO A 6 0.17 -22.21 -7.27
CA PRO A 6 -0.18 -21.96 -5.88
C PRO A 6 -1.69 -21.74 -5.75
N ALA A 7 -2.33 -22.53 -4.89
CA ALA A 7 -3.73 -22.35 -4.56
C ALA A 7 -3.89 -21.24 -3.52
N LEU A 8 -5.05 -20.56 -3.47
CA LEU A 8 -5.32 -19.57 -2.43
C LEU A 8 -5.18 -20.17 -1.01
N SER A 9 -5.49 -21.45 -0.84
CA SER A 9 -5.30 -22.18 0.43
C SER A 9 -3.83 -22.19 0.89
N SER A 10 -2.86 -22.28 -0.02
CA SER A 10 -1.44 -22.29 0.36
C SER A 10 -0.98 -20.94 0.88
N LEU A 11 -1.58 -19.83 0.42
CA LEU A 11 -1.32 -18.51 1.01
C LEU A 11 -1.84 -18.42 2.44
N PHE A 12 -3.01 -19.00 2.74
CA PHE A 12 -3.54 -19.01 4.11
C PHE A 12 -2.72 -19.90 5.05
N GLU A 13 -2.11 -20.99 4.56
CA GLU A 13 -1.14 -21.74 5.36
C GLU A 13 0.14 -20.92 5.57
N MET A 14 0.65 -20.23 4.54
CA MET A 14 1.79 -19.32 4.69
C MET A 14 1.53 -18.20 5.72
N ILE A 15 0.31 -17.65 5.77
CA ILE A 15 -0.08 -16.67 6.80
C ILE A 15 0.06 -17.25 8.22
N LYS A 16 -0.26 -18.53 8.42
CA LYS A 16 -0.17 -19.17 9.74
C LYS A 16 1.26 -19.57 10.09
N GLU A 17 2.01 -20.10 9.12
CA GLU A 17 3.33 -20.68 9.35
C GLU A 17 4.45 -19.64 9.29
N ASN A 18 4.36 -18.67 8.36
CA ASN A 18 5.40 -17.68 8.13
C ASN A 18 4.81 -16.33 7.70
N LEU A 19 4.10 -15.68 8.62
CA LEU A 19 3.49 -14.38 8.40
C LEU A 19 4.53 -13.31 7.97
N LYS A 20 5.72 -13.33 8.57
CA LYS A 20 6.80 -12.38 8.26
C LYS A 20 7.24 -12.48 6.79
N GLN A 21 7.27 -13.68 6.21
CA GLN A 21 7.54 -13.85 4.78
C GLN A 21 6.33 -13.48 3.92
N PHE A 22 5.12 -13.88 4.33
CA PHE A 22 3.89 -13.63 3.57
C PHE A 22 3.69 -12.15 3.25
N VAL A 23 3.96 -11.24 4.21
CA VAL A 23 3.68 -9.81 4.00
C VAL A 23 4.52 -9.17 2.90
N TYR A 24 5.65 -9.76 2.55
CA TYR A 24 6.54 -9.34 1.46
C TYR A 24 6.33 -10.15 0.18
N TYR A 25 5.63 -11.28 0.24
CA TYR A 25 5.42 -12.18 -0.89
C TYR A 25 4.44 -11.57 -1.90
N PRO A 26 4.84 -11.36 -3.17
CA PRO A 26 3.90 -10.95 -4.22
C PRO A 26 2.81 -12.00 -4.41
N ILE A 27 1.56 -11.58 -4.55
CA ILE A 27 0.48 -12.53 -4.82
C ILE A 27 0.73 -13.22 -6.17
N PRO A 28 0.67 -14.56 -6.26
CA PRO A 28 0.82 -15.28 -7.51
C PRO A 28 -0.20 -14.83 -8.57
N GLN A 29 0.21 -14.75 -9.84
CA GLN A 29 -0.66 -14.35 -10.97
C GLN A 29 -1.91 -15.22 -11.13
N THR A 30 -1.87 -16.44 -10.62
CA THR A 30 -2.96 -17.42 -10.68
C THR A 30 -4.07 -17.17 -9.67
N ILE A 31 -3.82 -16.30 -8.68
CA ILE A 31 -4.79 -15.91 -7.68
C ILE A 31 -5.40 -14.58 -8.12
N GLU A 32 -6.72 -14.56 -8.26
CA GLU A 32 -7.43 -13.39 -8.77
C GLU A 32 -7.28 -12.19 -7.83
N TYR A 33 -7.55 -12.38 -6.53
CA TYR A 33 -7.32 -11.37 -5.48
C TYR A 33 -7.05 -12.02 -4.13
N MET A 34 -6.14 -11.43 -3.37
CA MET A 34 -6.10 -11.57 -1.93
C MET A 34 -7.10 -10.58 -1.32
N LYS A 35 -8.18 -11.10 -0.75
CA LYS A 35 -9.28 -10.32 -0.19
C LYS A 35 -8.95 -9.90 1.24
N CYS A 36 -8.97 -8.60 1.54
CA CYS A 36 -8.66 -8.13 2.89
C CYS A 36 -9.64 -7.07 3.41
N ARG A 37 -9.61 -6.89 4.73
CA ARG A 37 -10.35 -5.90 5.49
C ARG A 37 -9.40 -5.05 6.29
N LEU A 38 -9.46 -3.73 6.10
CA LEU A 38 -8.75 -2.75 6.89
C LEU A 38 -9.72 -2.13 7.91
N THR A 39 -9.34 -2.18 9.18
CA THR A 39 -10.11 -1.60 10.28
C THR A 39 -9.28 -0.53 10.99
N ARG A 40 -9.90 0.60 11.36
CA ARG A 40 -9.25 1.70 12.06
C ARG A 40 -9.75 1.78 13.50
N ASP A 41 -8.89 1.53 14.47
CA ASP A 41 -9.19 1.73 15.89
C ASP A 41 -8.81 3.15 16.34
N LYS A 42 -9.80 3.89 16.82
CA LYS A 42 -9.68 5.26 17.32
C LYS A 42 -9.68 5.38 18.83
N LYS A 43 -9.75 4.28 19.60
CA LYS A 43 -9.91 4.31 21.07
C LYS A 43 -8.84 5.14 21.80
N GLY A 44 -7.64 5.28 21.24
CA GLY A 44 -6.56 6.11 21.78
C GLY A 44 -6.66 7.61 21.46
N MET A 45 -7.50 8.02 20.50
CA MET A 45 -7.53 9.41 20.01
C MET A 45 -8.01 10.41 21.05
N GLN A 46 -8.92 10.01 21.94
CA GLN A 46 -9.39 10.87 23.05
C GLN A 46 -8.27 11.17 24.06
N LYS A 47 -7.22 10.34 24.11
CA LYS A 47 -6.02 10.53 24.93
C LYS A 47 -4.87 11.19 24.17
N GLY A 48 -5.14 11.72 22.97
CA GLY A 48 -4.14 12.36 22.11
C GLY A 48 -3.23 11.40 21.34
N LEU A 49 -3.51 10.09 21.37
CA LEU A 49 -2.78 9.09 20.58
C LEU A 49 -3.31 9.05 19.15
N PHE A 50 -2.52 8.53 18.21
CA PHE A 50 -3.00 8.32 16.85
C PHE A 50 -3.79 7.01 16.73
N PRO A 51 -4.67 6.88 15.71
CA PRO A 51 -5.37 5.63 15.48
C PRO A 51 -4.42 4.52 15.04
N ILE A 52 -4.78 3.28 15.40
CA ILE A 52 -4.13 2.05 14.94
C ILE A 52 -4.96 1.46 13.79
N TYR A 53 -4.29 0.95 12.78
CA TYR A 53 -4.90 0.33 11.60
C TYR A 53 -4.56 -1.15 11.60
N TYR A 54 -5.54 -1.99 11.29
CA TYR A 54 -5.36 -3.44 11.21
C TYR A 54 -5.80 -3.95 9.86
N LEU A 55 -4.95 -4.71 9.18
CA LEU A 55 -5.27 -5.41 7.95
C LEU A 55 -5.48 -6.88 8.24
N HIS A 56 -6.64 -7.41 7.85
CA HIS A 56 -6.99 -8.81 7.99
C HIS A 56 -7.24 -9.45 6.62
N ALA A 57 -6.67 -10.61 6.36
CA ALA A 57 -7.05 -11.45 5.22
C ALA A 57 -8.41 -12.11 5.49
N GLU A 58 -9.35 -11.99 4.55
CA GLU A 58 -10.68 -12.60 4.62
C GLU A 58 -10.69 -13.92 3.83
N ARG A 59 -10.99 -15.02 4.51
CA ARG A 59 -11.16 -16.34 3.90
C ARG A 59 -12.64 -16.55 3.52
N GLU A 60 -12.89 -17.40 2.54
CA GLU A 60 -14.24 -17.67 2.01
C GLU A 60 -15.21 -18.24 3.07
N ASP A 61 -14.69 -18.94 4.09
CA ASP A 61 -15.48 -19.45 5.21
C ASP A 61 -15.79 -18.38 6.28
N GLY A 62 -15.51 -17.11 6.00
CA GLY A 62 -15.74 -15.98 6.88
C GLY A 62 -14.66 -15.76 7.94
N LYS A 63 -13.65 -16.63 8.04
CA LYS A 63 -12.53 -16.44 8.96
C LYS A 63 -11.66 -15.26 8.54
N LYS A 64 -11.14 -14.54 9.53
CA LYS A 64 -10.24 -13.40 9.33
C LYS A 64 -8.92 -13.65 10.04
N PHE A 65 -7.82 -13.38 9.35
CA PHE A 65 -6.47 -13.52 9.88
C PHE A 65 -5.80 -12.16 9.89
N LEU A 66 -5.37 -11.69 11.05
CA LEU A 66 -4.58 -10.46 11.14
C LEU A 66 -3.25 -10.69 10.42
N ILE A 67 -2.91 -9.80 9.49
CA ILE A 67 -1.65 -9.88 8.73
C ILE A 67 -0.71 -8.72 9.04
N LEU A 68 -1.23 -7.51 9.21
CA LEU A 68 -0.44 -6.31 9.50
C LEU A 68 -1.23 -5.39 10.42
N ALA A 69 -0.51 -4.71 11.30
CA ALA A 69 -0.99 -3.59 12.09
C ALA A 69 -0.10 -2.38 11.82
N ALA A 70 -0.64 -1.16 11.93
CA ALA A 70 0.13 0.05 11.78
C ALA A 70 -0.33 1.16 12.71
N GLU A 71 0.64 1.88 13.27
CA GLU A 71 0.40 3.07 14.08
C GLU A 71 1.05 4.28 13.41
N LYS A 72 0.31 5.39 13.34
CA LYS A 72 0.90 6.65 12.89
C LYS A 72 1.82 7.18 14.00
N CYS A 73 3.06 7.50 13.66
CA CYS A 73 4.03 8.04 14.61
C CYS A 73 4.13 9.56 14.48
N ARG A 74 4.29 10.24 15.62
CA ARG A 74 4.73 11.64 15.64
C ARG A 74 6.17 11.71 15.15
N ASN A 75 6.48 12.72 14.34
CA ASN A 75 7.85 13.06 14.03
C ASN A 75 8.09 14.56 14.22
N LYS A 76 9.35 14.95 14.42
CA LYS A 76 9.74 16.33 14.74
C LYS A 76 9.42 17.33 13.61
N ILE A 77 9.36 16.85 12.36
CA ILE A 77 9.24 17.67 11.16
C ILE A 77 7.76 17.85 10.75
N GLY A 78 6.85 17.02 11.27
CA GLY A 78 5.42 17.06 10.97
C GLY A 78 4.99 16.28 9.73
N THR A 79 5.84 15.41 9.14
CA THR A 79 5.42 14.51 8.05
C THR A 79 4.63 13.31 8.58
N SER A 80 3.80 12.70 7.74
CA SER A 80 2.98 11.54 8.13
C SER A 80 3.80 10.24 8.01
N ASN A 81 4.23 9.67 9.15
CA ASN A 81 4.92 8.39 9.20
C ASN A 81 4.06 7.34 9.89
N TYR A 82 4.11 6.10 9.42
CA TYR A 82 3.47 4.95 10.04
C TYR A 82 4.50 3.84 10.23
N LEU A 83 4.55 3.27 11.43
CA LEU A 83 5.24 2.00 11.66
C LEU A 83 4.25 0.88 11.37
N ILE A 84 4.72 -0.14 10.64
CA ILE A 84 3.93 -1.29 10.21
C ILE A 84 4.57 -2.54 10.82
N SER A 85 3.77 -3.42 11.39
CA SER A 85 4.26 -4.64 12.04
C SER A 85 3.31 -5.82 11.82
N THR A 86 3.84 -7.03 11.82
CA THR A 86 3.06 -8.28 11.92
C THR A 86 2.58 -8.58 13.34
N ASP A 87 3.18 -7.93 14.36
CA ASP A 87 2.80 -8.06 15.77
C ASP A 87 2.33 -6.70 16.33
N ILE A 88 1.21 -6.72 17.05
CA ILE A 88 0.63 -5.53 17.68
C ILE A 88 1.51 -5.03 18.84
N ILE A 89 2.21 -5.94 19.52
CA ILE A 89 3.09 -5.61 20.65
C ILE A 89 4.31 -4.80 20.16
N ASP A 90 4.82 -5.14 18.97
CA ASP A 90 5.99 -4.53 18.34
C ASP A 90 5.74 -3.12 17.76
N LEU A 91 4.51 -2.59 17.85
CA LEU A 91 4.22 -1.21 17.43
C LEU A 91 4.79 -0.14 18.38
N SER A 92 5.34 -0.55 19.52
CA SER A 92 6.09 0.35 20.41
C SER A 92 7.44 0.74 19.79
N LEU A 93 7.88 2.00 20.00
CA LEU A 93 9.03 2.64 19.33
C LEU A 93 10.40 1.93 19.48
N ASP A 94 10.47 0.84 20.26
CA ASP A 94 11.65 0.01 20.51
C ASP A 94 11.57 -1.41 19.87
N GLY A 95 10.47 -1.75 19.18
CA GLY A 95 10.25 -3.05 18.54
C GLY A 95 10.81 -3.17 17.12
N GLU A 96 11.08 -4.40 16.66
CA GLU A 96 11.47 -4.72 15.27
C GLU A 96 10.26 -4.57 14.33
N SER A 97 9.92 -3.33 13.96
CA SER A 97 8.84 -3.08 13.01
C SER A 97 9.09 -3.81 11.69
N SER A 98 8.07 -4.48 11.15
CA SER A 98 8.15 -5.16 9.86
C SER A 98 8.16 -4.22 8.66
N GLY A 99 7.99 -2.92 8.84
CA GLY A 99 8.07 -1.97 7.73
C GLY A 99 7.66 -0.56 8.13
N LYS A 100 7.79 0.38 7.19
CA LYS A 100 7.50 1.78 7.46
C LYS A 100 6.96 2.52 6.25
N LEU A 101 5.84 3.20 6.42
CA LEU A 101 5.39 4.24 5.48
C LEU A 101 5.92 5.60 5.94
N ARG A 102 6.69 6.28 5.11
CA ARG A 102 7.23 7.63 5.38
C ARG A 102 6.61 8.64 4.44
N GLY A 103 6.08 9.74 4.99
CA GLY A 103 5.77 10.93 4.22
C GLY A 103 7.05 11.70 3.92
N ASN A 104 7.34 11.92 2.63
CA ASN A 104 8.57 12.55 2.16
C ASN A 104 8.49 14.07 2.18
N ASN A 105 7.28 14.63 2.14
CA ASN A 105 7.06 16.05 2.17
C ASN A 105 5.97 16.47 3.17
N LEU A 106 5.99 17.74 3.56
CA LEU A 106 5.03 18.31 4.51
C LEU A 106 3.61 18.39 3.93
N LEU A 107 3.49 18.54 2.61
CA LEU A 107 2.17 18.55 1.95
C LEU A 107 1.49 17.18 2.08
N GLY A 108 2.27 16.11 2.27
CA GLY A 108 1.79 14.74 2.36
C GLY A 108 1.22 14.28 1.03
N THR A 109 1.95 14.58 -0.04
CA THR A 109 1.65 14.20 -1.42
C THR A 109 2.65 13.19 -1.95
N GLU A 110 3.77 12.97 -1.26
CA GLU A 110 4.78 11.97 -1.60
C GLU A 110 5.03 11.05 -0.40
N PHE A 111 4.99 9.75 -0.62
CA PHE A 111 5.24 8.74 0.38
C PHE A 111 6.14 7.63 -0.15
N THR A 112 6.94 7.03 0.73
CA THR A 112 7.75 5.83 0.44
C THR A 112 7.46 4.75 1.48
N ILE A 113 7.27 3.52 1.02
CA ILE A 113 7.19 2.31 1.84
C ILE A 113 8.58 1.68 1.90
N PHE A 114 9.07 1.43 3.11
CA PHE A 114 10.31 0.71 3.37
C PHE A 114 10.02 -0.65 4.03
N ASP A 115 10.90 -1.61 3.78
CA ASP A 115 10.98 -2.85 4.57
C ASP A 115 11.57 -2.59 5.97
N ASN A 116 11.90 -3.66 6.69
CA ASN A 116 12.50 -3.63 8.03
C ASN A 116 14.02 -3.40 8.03
N GLY A 117 14.66 -3.07 6.90
CA GLY A 117 16.10 -2.82 6.86
C GLY A 117 16.50 -1.50 7.54
N VAL A 118 17.80 -1.31 7.69
CA VAL A 118 18.38 -0.17 8.41
C VAL A 118 18.53 1.04 7.48
N ASN A 119 18.31 2.25 8.02
CA ASN A 119 18.53 3.47 7.24
C ASN A 119 20.03 3.69 7.00
N PRO A 120 20.50 3.72 5.73
CA PRO A 120 21.94 3.83 5.40
C PRO A 120 22.61 5.09 5.96
N ILE A 121 21.84 6.15 6.25
CA ILE A 121 22.38 7.39 6.81
C ILE A 121 22.67 7.27 8.31
N ARG A 122 21.98 6.35 9.01
CA ARG A 122 22.05 6.22 10.47
C ARG A 122 23.10 5.23 10.95
N THR A 123 23.56 4.32 10.10
CA THR A 123 24.45 3.23 10.49
C THR A 123 25.43 2.93 9.36
N SER A 124 26.69 2.63 9.70
CA SER A 124 27.71 2.10 8.79
C SER A 124 27.62 0.58 8.68
N THR A 125 26.40 0.04 8.70
CA THR A 125 26.14 -1.40 8.60
C THR A 125 26.43 -1.90 7.18
N ASP A 126 26.64 -3.21 7.03
CA ASP A 126 26.78 -3.85 5.73
C ASP A 126 25.63 -3.44 4.80
N PRO A 127 25.91 -3.04 3.54
CA PRO A 127 24.89 -2.77 2.54
C PRO A 127 23.78 -3.80 2.45
N GLU A 128 24.03 -5.09 2.71
CA GLU A 128 22.99 -6.13 2.70
C GLU A 128 21.85 -5.87 3.71
N HIS A 129 22.12 -5.12 4.77
CA HIS A 129 21.14 -4.82 5.83
C HIS A 129 20.44 -3.47 5.62
N HIS A 130 20.77 -2.72 4.56
CA HIS A 130 20.10 -1.46 4.30
C HIS A 130 18.63 -1.68 3.90
N ARG A 131 17.78 -0.74 4.30
CA ARG A 131 16.37 -0.74 3.93
C ARG A 131 16.18 -0.69 2.42
N ARG A 132 15.18 -1.41 1.94
CA ARG A 132 14.72 -1.38 0.56
C ARG A 132 13.49 -0.50 0.42
N GLU A 133 13.35 0.17 -0.73
CA GLU A 133 12.12 0.87 -1.10
C GLU A 133 11.17 -0.11 -1.76
N MET A 134 10.08 -0.42 -1.07
CA MET A 134 9.07 -1.35 -1.54
C MET A 134 8.06 -0.71 -2.48
N ALA A 135 7.72 0.56 -2.24
CA ALA A 135 6.87 1.34 -3.13
C ALA A 135 7.05 2.84 -2.86
N ALA A 136 6.67 3.66 -3.83
CA ALA A 136 6.42 5.07 -3.62
C ALA A 136 5.02 5.45 -4.12
N ILE A 137 4.39 6.40 -3.43
CA ILE A 137 3.05 6.91 -3.76
C ILE A 137 3.15 8.41 -3.94
N ILE A 138 2.67 8.89 -5.08
CA ILE A 138 2.68 10.29 -5.47
C ILE A 138 1.25 10.71 -5.76
N TYR A 139 0.78 11.71 -5.02
CA TYR A 139 -0.49 12.39 -5.25
C TYR A 139 -0.23 13.67 -6.03
N GLU A 140 -0.81 13.78 -7.22
CA GLU A 140 -0.76 15.03 -7.95
C GLU A 140 -1.56 16.10 -7.21
N THR A 141 -0.95 17.28 -7.08
CA THR A 141 -1.63 18.44 -6.51
C THR A 141 -2.37 19.15 -7.63
N ASN A 142 -3.65 19.47 -7.42
CA ASN A 142 -4.41 20.24 -8.39
C ASN A 142 -4.00 21.72 -8.25
N ILE A 143 -2.91 22.14 -8.91
CA ILE A 143 -2.32 23.48 -8.76
C ILE A 143 -3.18 24.58 -9.43
N PHE A 144 -4.19 24.22 -10.25
CA PHE A 144 -4.96 25.17 -11.05
C PHE A 144 -6.48 25.11 -10.86
N GLY A 145 -6.97 24.72 -9.68
CA GLY A 145 -8.41 24.79 -9.37
C GLY A 145 -9.30 23.78 -10.12
N PHE A 146 -8.71 22.81 -10.83
CA PHE A 146 -9.45 21.69 -11.42
C PHE A 146 -10.11 20.85 -10.31
N LYS A 147 -11.45 20.85 -10.32
CA LYS A 147 -12.31 20.03 -9.45
C LYS A 147 -12.45 18.62 -10.05
N GLY A 148 -11.32 17.93 -10.20
CA GLY A 148 -11.23 16.57 -10.70
C GLY A 148 -10.78 15.57 -9.62
N PRO A 149 -11.13 14.28 -9.76
CA PRO A 149 -10.54 13.19 -9.00
C PRO A 149 -9.01 13.29 -9.02
N ARG A 150 -8.35 13.07 -7.89
CA ARG A 150 -6.90 13.21 -7.81
C ARG A 150 -6.19 12.06 -8.48
N LYS A 151 -5.15 12.37 -9.23
CA LYS A 151 -4.26 11.37 -9.82
C LYS A 151 -3.29 10.85 -8.77
N ILE A 152 -3.22 9.54 -8.66
CA ILE A 152 -2.33 8.78 -7.80
C ILE A 152 -1.41 7.99 -8.72
N THR A 153 -0.12 8.20 -8.58
CA THR A 153 0.92 7.35 -9.19
C THR A 153 1.53 6.50 -8.09
N VAL A 154 1.61 5.19 -8.34
CA VAL A 154 2.25 4.22 -7.45
C VAL A 154 3.42 3.61 -8.21
N LEU A 155 4.60 3.70 -7.63
CA LEU A 155 5.83 3.13 -8.17
C LEU A 155 6.18 1.92 -7.32
N ILE A 156 6.41 0.77 -7.95
CA ILE A 156 6.93 -0.42 -7.26
C ILE A 156 8.13 -0.97 -8.03
N PRO A 157 9.09 -1.62 -7.35
CA PRO A 157 10.11 -2.37 -8.06
C PRO A 157 9.48 -3.49 -8.89
N ASP A 158 9.96 -3.65 -10.11
CA ASP A 158 9.49 -4.65 -11.06
C ASP A 158 9.83 -6.08 -10.59
N ILE A 159 9.22 -7.06 -11.22
CA ILE A 159 9.43 -8.48 -10.92
C ILE A 159 10.25 -9.10 -12.05
N ASP A 160 11.30 -9.83 -11.71
CA ASP A 160 12.16 -10.50 -12.69
C ASP A 160 11.53 -11.77 -13.28
N ASN A 161 12.27 -12.41 -14.20
CA ASN A 161 11.83 -13.64 -14.86
C ASN A 161 11.67 -14.83 -13.88
N GLU A 162 12.29 -14.76 -12.70
CA GLU A 162 12.20 -15.76 -11.63
C GLU A 162 11.04 -15.46 -10.66
N HIS A 163 10.20 -14.50 -11.01
CA HIS A 163 9.07 -14.04 -10.21
C HIS A 163 9.49 -13.48 -8.84
N GLN A 164 10.74 -13.00 -8.73
CA GLN A 164 11.24 -12.30 -7.55
C GLN A 164 11.20 -10.80 -7.77
N ARG A 165 10.97 -10.05 -6.69
CA ARG A 165 10.97 -8.59 -6.76
C ARG A 165 12.40 -8.10 -6.90
N ILE A 166 12.66 -7.26 -7.88
CA ILE A 166 13.95 -6.60 -8.04
C ILE A 166 14.16 -5.66 -6.84
N GLU A 167 15.27 -5.81 -6.14
CA GLU A 167 15.55 -5.01 -4.96
C GLU A 167 15.95 -3.58 -5.35
N VAL A 168 15.30 -2.59 -4.72
CA VAL A 168 15.68 -1.19 -4.83
C VAL A 168 16.17 -0.75 -3.45
N GLN A 169 17.48 -0.55 -3.33
CA GLN A 169 18.14 -0.22 -2.07
C GLN A 169 18.97 1.06 -2.25
N PRO A 170 18.34 2.24 -2.14
CA PRO A 170 18.99 3.51 -2.46
C PRO A 170 20.15 3.81 -1.51
N ARG A 171 21.34 4.07 -2.07
CA ARG A 171 22.52 4.52 -1.30
C ARG A 171 22.55 6.03 -1.10
N ASN A 172 21.83 6.75 -1.94
CA ASN A 172 21.67 8.20 -1.92
C ASN A 172 20.24 8.56 -2.36
N GLU A 173 19.85 9.82 -2.21
CA GLU A 173 18.49 10.28 -2.53
C GLU A 173 18.15 10.13 -4.02
N GLN A 174 19.13 10.25 -4.92
CA GLN A 174 18.91 10.14 -6.36
C GLN A 174 18.50 8.71 -6.77
N GLU A 175 18.92 7.69 -6.03
CA GLU A 175 18.56 6.31 -6.31
C GLU A 175 17.16 5.92 -5.81
N SER A 176 16.46 6.81 -5.09
CA SER A 176 15.09 6.57 -4.63
C SER A 176 14.10 6.43 -5.80
N LEU A 177 13.03 5.67 -5.61
CA LEU A 177 11.99 5.45 -6.61
C LEU A 177 11.42 6.78 -7.15
N ILE A 178 11.18 7.75 -6.25
CA ILE A 178 10.59 9.05 -6.62
C ILE A 178 11.56 9.87 -7.47
N GLU A 179 12.84 9.96 -7.08
CA GLU A 179 13.82 10.76 -7.82
C GLU A 179 14.21 10.12 -9.16
N ARG A 180 14.17 8.78 -9.24
CA ARG A 180 14.30 8.06 -10.52
C ARG A 180 13.11 8.34 -11.44
N TRP A 181 11.88 8.27 -10.93
CA TRP A 181 10.66 8.62 -11.69
C TRP A 181 10.66 10.08 -12.17
N LYS A 182 11.02 11.04 -11.31
CA LYS A 182 11.12 12.47 -11.70
C LYS A 182 12.12 12.71 -12.84
N ARG A 183 13.15 11.86 -12.97
CA ARG A 183 14.16 11.91 -14.04
C ARG A 183 13.83 10.99 -15.21
N ASN A 184 12.68 10.34 -15.19
CA ASN A 184 12.24 9.36 -16.19
C ASN A 184 13.18 8.14 -16.32
N ASP A 185 13.90 7.79 -15.25
CA ASP A 185 14.66 6.53 -15.16
C ASP A 185 13.75 5.42 -14.62
N MET A 186 13.01 4.80 -15.52
CA MET A 186 12.03 3.76 -15.20
C MET A 186 12.58 2.34 -15.24
N LYS A 187 13.92 2.18 -15.28
CA LYS A 187 14.53 0.85 -15.33
C LYS A 187 14.17 0.04 -14.07
N ASN A 188 13.59 -1.14 -14.25
CA ASN A 188 13.15 -2.03 -13.16
C ASN A 188 12.11 -1.38 -12.21
N ILE A 189 11.38 -0.38 -12.68
CA ILE A 189 10.29 0.26 -11.93
C ILE A 189 9.01 0.06 -12.72
N LEU A 190 8.00 -0.50 -12.05
CA LEU A 190 6.66 -0.58 -12.58
C LEU A 190 5.84 0.61 -12.08
N GLU A 191 5.37 1.42 -13.02
CA GLU A 191 4.47 2.53 -12.76
C GLU A 191 3.01 2.10 -12.87
N LEU A 192 2.24 2.43 -11.84
CA LEU A 192 0.83 2.13 -11.71
C LEU A 192 0.07 3.45 -11.47
N HIS A 193 -1.20 3.49 -11.86
CA HIS A 193 -2.02 4.69 -11.69
C HIS A 193 -3.37 4.35 -11.06
N ASN A 194 -4.03 5.32 -10.45
CA ASN A 194 -5.44 5.12 -10.14
C ASN A 194 -6.28 5.11 -11.42
N LYS A 195 -7.31 4.26 -11.42
CA LYS A 195 -8.37 4.33 -12.42
C LYS A 195 -9.11 5.66 -12.31
N THR A 196 -9.32 6.31 -13.44
CA THR A 196 -10.10 7.55 -13.49
C THR A 196 -11.59 7.20 -13.32
N PRO A 197 -12.29 7.77 -12.32
CA PRO A 197 -13.69 7.45 -12.11
C PRO A 197 -14.55 8.04 -13.22
N ILE A 198 -15.67 7.37 -13.49
CA ILE A 198 -16.59 7.75 -14.56
C ILE A 198 -17.67 8.64 -13.96
N TRP A 199 -17.96 9.75 -14.63
CA TRP A 199 -19.08 10.61 -14.24
C TRP A 199 -20.40 9.86 -14.45
N ASN A 200 -21.19 9.74 -13.38
CA ASN A 200 -22.54 9.20 -13.45
C ASN A 200 -23.54 10.35 -13.37
N GLU A 201 -24.34 10.50 -14.42
CA GLU A 201 -25.36 11.56 -14.55
C GLU A 201 -26.53 11.40 -13.56
N ASP A 202 -26.90 10.16 -13.22
CA ASP A 202 -28.03 9.87 -12.34
C ASP A 202 -27.72 10.21 -10.89
N SER A 203 -26.51 9.87 -10.42
CA SER A 203 -26.06 10.17 -9.06
C SER A 203 -25.37 11.53 -8.93
N LYS A 204 -25.13 12.24 -10.05
CA LYS A 204 -24.35 13.48 -10.14
C LYS A 204 -23.00 13.38 -9.42
N SER A 205 -22.33 12.23 -9.56
CA SER A 205 -21.08 11.94 -8.87
C SER A 205 -20.14 11.07 -9.71
N TYR A 206 -18.84 11.12 -9.39
CA TYR A 206 -17.83 10.25 -9.97
C TYR A 206 -17.88 8.87 -9.29
N ILE A 207 -18.05 7.81 -10.08
CA ILE A 207 -18.19 6.43 -9.58
C ILE A 207 -17.11 5.52 -10.16
N LEU A 208 -16.61 4.60 -9.33
CA LEU A 208 -15.85 3.42 -9.72
C LEU A 208 -16.71 2.17 -9.53
N LYS A 209 -16.66 1.24 -10.49
CA LYS A 209 -17.30 -0.06 -10.37
C LYS A 209 -16.36 -1.01 -9.63
N PHE A 210 -16.64 -1.26 -8.37
CA PHE A 210 -15.86 -2.16 -7.53
C PHE A 210 -16.24 -3.62 -7.78
N ILE A 211 -15.23 -4.47 -7.88
CA ILE A 211 -15.42 -5.91 -8.11
C ILE A 211 -16.07 -6.50 -6.86
N ASP A 212 -16.99 -7.45 -7.06
CA ASP A 212 -17.76 -8.13 -6.02
C ASP A 212 -18.61 -7.20 -5.13
N ASN A 213 -18.87 -5.95 -5.55
CA ASN A 213 -19.64 -4.95 -4.80
C ASN A 213 -19.16 -4.75 -3.35
N ARG A 214 -17.87 -4.97 -3.10
CA ARG A 214 -17.33 -4.97 -1.72
C ARG A 214 -17.18 -3.59 -1.11
N VAL A 215 -17.21 -2.54 -1.94
CA VAL A 215 -17.23 -1.14 -1.52
C VAL A 215 -18.67 -0.65 -1.60
N THR A 216 -19.21 -0.24 -0.46
CA THR A 216 -20.64 0.09 -0.32
C THR A 216 -20.88 1.56 0.04
N GLU A 217 -19.87 2.25 0.55
CA GLU A 217 -19.99 3.63 1.02
C GLU A 217 -19.18 4.58 0.14
N ALA A 218 -19.75 5.72 -0.23
CA ALA A 218 -19.05 6.75 -0.98
C ALA A 218 -17.94 7.39 -0.12
N SER A 219 -16.74 7.52 -0.67
CA SER A 219 -15.63 8.23 -0.02
C SER A 219 -14.59 8.67 -1.04
N ILE A 220 -13.93 9.81 -0.77
CA ILE A 220 -12.74 10.25 -1.51
C ILE A 220 -11.56 9.26 -1.40
N LYS A 221 -11.65 8.31 -0.47
CA LYS A 221 -10.66 7.24 -0.26
C LYS A 221 -10.94 6.01 -1.13
N ASN A 222 -12.05 5.98 -1.86
CA ASN A 222 -12.36 4.87 -2.75
C ASN A 222 -11.53 5.02 -4.03
N PHE A 223 -10.64 4.05 -4.30
CA PHE A 223 -9.83 4.04 -5.51
C PHE A 223 -9.52 2.62 -5.97
N GLN A 224 -9.21 2.50 -7.26
CA GLN A 224 -8.65 1.30 -7.86
C GLN A 224 -7.29 1.68 -8.43
N ILE A 225 -6.26 0.86 -8.22
CA ILE A 225 -4.96 0.99 -8.87
C ILE A 225 -4.94 0.03 -10.04
N ILE A 226 -4.54 0.54 -11.21
CA ILE A 226 -4.44 -0.19 -12.46
C ILE A 226 -2.99 -0.29 -12.91
N ARG A 227 -2.68 -1.42 -13.53
CA ARG A 227 -1.48 -1.64 -14.33
C ARG A 227 -1.88 -1.57 -15.80
N ASN A 228 -1.13 -0.79 -16.57
CA ASN A 228 -1.28 -0.75 -18.02
C ASN A 228 -0.44 -1.89 -18.60
N CYS A 229 -1.07 -2.99 -19.01
CA CYS A 229 -0.38 -4.10 -19.66
C CYS A 229 -0.21 -3.85 -21.17
N ASP A 230 -1.19 -3.16 -21.78
CA ASP A 230 -1.23 -2.72 -23.18
C ASP A 230 -2.18 -1.51 -23.29
N ASP A 231 -2.22 -0.80 -24.43
CA ASP A 231 -3.10 0.36 -24.69
C ASP A 231 -4.62 0.08 -24.58
N LYS A 232 -5.05 -1.16 -24.29
CA LYS A 232 -6.46 -1.59 -24.33
C LYS A 232 -6.97 -2.32 -23.09
N THR A 233 -6.10 -2.76 -22.18
CA THR A 233 -6.51 -3.56 -21.01
C THR A 233 -6.01 -2.94 -19.71
N GLU A 234 -6.95 -2.41 -18.93
CA GLU A 234 -6.69 -1.98 -17.56
C GLU A 234 -6.77 -3.19 -16.63
N ASP A 235 -5.64 -3.62 -16.08
CA ASP A 235 -5.59 -4.67 -15.06
C ASP A 235 -5.68 -4.04 -13.67
N ILE A 236 -6.79 -4.23 -12.96
CA ILE A 236 -6.99 -3.66 -11.62
C ILE A 236 -6.16 -4.47 -10.62
N VAL A 237 -5.00 -3.95 -10.22
CA VAL A 237 -4.09 -4.66 -9.31
C VAL A 237 -4.44 -4.48 -7.83
N MET A 238 -5.21 -3.43 -7.50
CA MET A 238 -5.69 -3.17 -6.15
C MET A 238 -7.02 -2.43 -6.18
N GLN A 239 -7.94 -2.79 -5.28
CA GLN A 239 -9.15 -2.05 -5.01
C GLN A 239 -9.27 -1.75 -3.51
N PHE A 240 -9.50 -0.47 -3.20
CA PHE A 240 -9.64 0.00 -1.84
C PHE A 240 -10.88 0.87 -1.71
N GLY A 241 -11.68 0.65 -0.67
CA GLY A 241 -12.85 1.50 -0.44
C GLY A 241 -13.57 1.27 0.88
N ARG A 242 -14.39 2.25 1.23
CA ARG A 242 -15.12 2.32 2.51
C ARG A 242 -16.33 1.40 2.51
N VAL A 243 -16.57 0.77 3.65
CA VAL A 243 -17.75 -0.07 3.93
C VAL A 243 -18.48 0.41 5.18
N SER A 244 -17.75 1.00 6.13
CA SER A 244 -18.32 1.78 7.24
C SER A 244 -17.30 2.81 7.74
N ASP A 245 -17.63 3.60 8.77
CA ASP A 245 -16.80 4.72 9.26
C ASP A 245 -15.34 4.40 9.57
N ASP A 246 -15.09 3.17 10.01
CA ASP A 246 -13.78 2.70 10.43
C ASP A 246 -13.43 1.34 9.81
N MET A 247 -14.09 1.00 8.71
CA MET A 247 -13.91 -0.28 8.02
C MET A 247 -13.86 -0.10 6.50
N PHE A 248 -12.85 -0.70 5.90
CA PHE A 248 -12.52 -0.57 4.48
C PHE A 248 -12.16 -1.93 3.90
N THR A 249 -12.45 -2.17 2.63
CA THR A 249 -11.90 -3.32 1.88
C THR A 249 -10.59 -2.92 1.24
N CYS A 250 -9.68 -3.88 1.13
CA CYS A 250 -8.33 -3.67 0.59
C CYS A 250 -7.92 -4.93 -0.16
N ASP A 251 -8.43 -5.11 -1.37
CA ASP A 251 -8.12 -6.31 -2.14
C ASP A 251 -7.02 -6.02 -3.13
N PHE A 252 -6.07 -6.94 -3.26
CA PHE A 252 -4.90 -6.76 -4.11
C PHE A 252 -4.50 -8.08 -4.76
N ARG A 253 -3.77 -7.99 -5.86
CA ARG A 253 -3.30 -9.15 -6.63
C ARG A 253 -1.89 -8.89 -7.15
N TYR A 254 -1.37 -9.82 -7.94
CA TYR A 254 -0.11 -9.64 -8.64
C TYR A 254 -0.08 -8.28 -9.35
N PRO A 255 1.03 -7.50 -9.26
CA PRO A 255 2.33 -7.82 -8.66
C PRO A 255 2.50 -7.36 -7.20
N LEU A 256 1.44 -7.01 -6.50
CA LEU A 256 1.53 -6.44 -5.15
C LEU A 256 1.69 -7.52 -4.07
N CYS A 257 2.36 -7.14 -2.98
CA CYS A 257 2.34 -7.87 -1.70
C CYS A 257 1.51 -7.12 -0.65
N ALA A 258 1.25 -7.76 0.49
CA ALA A 258 0.44 -7.16 1.56
C ALA A 258 1.04 -5.87 2.13
N MET A 259 2.37 -5.82 2.31
CA MET A 259 3.07 -4.62 2.81
C MET A 259 2.86 -3.40 1.89
N GLN A 260 2.96 -3.61 0.56
CA GLN A 260 2.73 -2.57 -0.42
C GLN A 260 1.27 -2.12 -0.43
N ALA A 261 0.33 -3.06 -0.56
CA ALA A 261 -1.10 -2.76 -0.57
C ALA A 261 -1.54 -2.02 0.70
N PHE A 262 -1.04 -2.45 1.87
CA PHE A 262 -1.35 -1.80 3.13
C PHE A 262 -0.79 -0.38 3.20
N GLY A 263 0.48 -0.17 2.82
CA GLY A 263 1.08 1.16 2.82
C GLY A 263 0.43 2.13 1.82
N ILE A 264 0.01 1.63 0.65
CA ILE A 264 -0.79 2.41 -0.33
C ILE A 264 -2.10 2.84 0.33
N ALA A 265 -2.83 1.91 0.95
CA ALA A 265 -4.08 2.22 1.65
C ALA A 265 -3.86 3.23 2.79
N LEU A 266 -2.83 3.04 3.62
CA LEU A 266 -2.46 3.93 4.73
C LEU A 266 -2.17 5.36 4.27
N SER A 267 -1.51 5.52 3.12
CA SER A 267 -1.20 6.85 2.57
C SER A 267 -2.45 7.68 2.27
N SER A 268 -3.58 7.03 1.94
CA SER A 268 -4.88 7.69 1.69
C SER A 268 -5.54 8.28 2.96
N PHE A 269 -5.14 7.83 4.15
CA PHE A 269 -5.66 8.35 5.42
C PHE A 269 -5.00 9.65 5.86
N ASN A 270 -4.04 10.18 5.09
CA ASN A 270 -3.40 11.45 5.40
C ASN A 270 -4.41 12.61 5.30
N SER A 271 -4.69 13.29 6.42
CA SER A 271 -5.72 14.33 6.53
C SER A 271 -5.49 15.58 5.66
N ARG A 272 -4.28 15.77 5.13
CA ARG A 272 -3.95 16.87 4.20
C ARG A 272 -4.40 16.57 2.76
N LEU A 273 -4.69 15.30 2.47
CA LEU A 273 -5.24 14.86 1.20
C LEU A 273 -6.77 14.99 1.13
N GLY A 274 -7.40 15.79 1.98
CA GLY A 274 -8.82 16.11 1.87
C GLY A 274 -9.53 16.00 3.21
N ARG A 275 -10.29 17.04 3.53
CA ARG A 275 -11.36 16.95 4.53
C ARG A 275 -12.60 16.49 3.78
N GLU A 276 -13.27 15.46 4.29
CA GLU A 276 -14.65 15.14 3.90
C GLU A 276 -15.55 16.35 4.23
#